data_AF-A0A087DBA7-F1
#
_entry.id   AF-A0A087DBA7-F1
#
_cell.length_a   1.000
_cell.length_b   1.000
_cell.length_c   1.000
_cell.angle_alpha   90.00
_cell.angle_beta   90.00
_cell.angle_gamma   90.00
#
_symmetry.space_group_name_H-M   'P 1'
#
loop_
_entity.id
_entity.type
_entity.pdbx_description
1 polymer ?
#
loop_
_entity_poly.entity_id
_entity_poly.type
_entity_poly.pdbx_seq_one_letter_code
_entity_poly.pdbx_strand_id
1 'polypeptide(L)'
;MCSFNNRFGGSIYLGVLDDGTVEGVSRSQAAAIERNLVNVVGNPKLFNVAPAVETERIEYDGKLVIRVWVPAGPAVVSFKHVIYDRVADVDRRITSETQIAQMHIRKQNHFSEQRVYRYLKPSDFRFDLLPRVRKLAALKTPGHPWAEMDDMELMRSADLYGVNYDTGEEGFNLAAVMLLGKDEVISRIAPAYKTDVIVRRENLDRYDDRRRVRGIRPRALGGRRHHRRRSTCSRRDRT
;
A
#
# COMPACT_ATOMS: atom_id res chain seq x y z
N MET A 1 17.38 -6.53 8.06
CA MET A 1 17.05 -5.29 8.80
C MET A 1 16.98 -4.05 7.90
N CYS A 2 18.07 -3.65 7.24
CA CYS A 2 18.07 -2.48 6.32
C CYS A 2 16.97 -2.56 5.25
N SER A 3 16.87 -3.70 4.56
CA SER A 3 15.87 -3.98 3.53
C SER A 3 14.42 -3.91 4.06
N PHE A 4 14.17 -4.47 5.25
CA PHE A 4 12.88 -4.41 5.95
C PHE A 4 12.48 -2.96 6.25
N ASN A 5 13.37 -2.18 6.86
CA ASN A 5 13.11 -0.78 7.19
C ASN A 5 12.84 0.08 5.94
N ASN A 6 13.48 -0.23 4.80
CA ASN A 6 13.30 0.46 3.52
C ASN A 6 12.02 0.14 2.78
N ARG A 7 11.27 -0.88 3.22
CA ARG A 7 10.05 -1.34 2.54
C ARG A 7 8.82 -1.18 3.43
N PHE A 8 8.25 -2.28 3.92
CA PHE A 8 7.01 -2.31 4.70
C PHE A 8 7.27 -2.67 6.17
N GLY A 9 8.55 -2.76 6.58
CA GLY A 9 8.92 -3.39 7.83
C GLY A 9 8.77 -4.91 7.78
N GLY A 10 8.81 -5.55 8.96
CA GLY A 10 8.57 -6.98 9.11
C GLY A 10 9.23 -7.60 10.33
N SER A 11 8.93 -8.87 10.57
CA SER A 11 9.52 -9.68 11.64
C SER A 11 10.65 -10.54 11.08
N ILE A 12 11.75 -10.61 11.83
CA ILE A 12 12.83 -11.58 11.63
C ILE A 12 12.82 -12.52 12.83
N TYR A 13 12.78 -13.82 12.59
CA TYR A 13 12.78 -14.83 13.65
C TYR A 13 14.16 -15.48 13.74
N LEU A 14 14.82 -15.33 14.89
CA LEU A 14 16.09 -15.99 15.18
C LEU A 14 15.83 -17.33 15.86
N GLY A 15 16.49 -18.39 15.38
CA GLY A 15 16.22 -19.76 15.80
C GLY A 15 15.14 -20.46 14.97
N VAL A 16 14.80 -19.92 13.80
CA VAL A 16 13.90 -20.53 12.82
C VAL A 16 14.64 -20.61 11.49
N LEU A 17 14.59 -21.77 10.85
CA LEU A 17 15.18 -22.01 9.54
C LEU A 17 14.27 -21.49 8.42
N ASP A 18 14.82 -21.37 7.21
CA ASP A 18 14.07 -20.88 6.04
C ASP A 18 12.90 -21.80 5.63
N ASP A 19 12.95 -23.08 6.00
CA ASP A 19 11.86 -24.05 5.80
C ASP A 19 10.77 -23.99 6.88
N GLY A 20 10.95 -23.11 7.89
CA GLY A 20 10.04 -22.96 9.03
C GLY A 20 10.35 -23.85 10.22
N THR A 21 11.37 -24.71 10.15
CA THR A 21 11.78 -25.56 11.27
C THR A 21 12.34 -24.72 12.41
N VAL A 22 11.86 -24.95 13.64
CA VAL A 22 12.31 -24.24 14.84
C VAL A 22 13.45 -24.99 15.51
N GLU A 23 14.68 -24.46 15.42
CA GLU A 23 15.84 -24.96 16.16
C GLU A 23 15.98 -24.28 17.54
N GLY A 24 15.48 -23.05 17.64
CA GLY A 24 15.63 -22.19 18.80
C GLY A 24 17.02 -21.56 18.92
N VAL A 25 17.13 -20.62 19.85
CA VAL A 25 18.38 -19.98 20.27
C VAL A 25 18.73 -20.42 21.68
N SER A 26 20.02 -20.46 21.99
CA SER A 26 20.46 -20.76 23.35
C SER A 26 19.98 -19.68 24.34
N ARG A 27 19.33 -20.12 25.41
CA ARG A 27 18.80 -19.25 26.47
C ARG A 27 19.88 -18.39 27.12
N SER A 28 21.08 -18.94 27.32
CA SER A 28 22.22 -18.22 27.90
C SER A 28 22.77 -17.14 26.95
N GLN A 29 22.55 -17.27 25.64
CA GLN A 29 23.03 -16.33 24.62
C GLN A 29 21.99 -15.27 24.25
N ALA A 30 20.71 -15.45 24.60
CA ALA A 30 19.62 -14.56 24.17
C ALA A 30 19.90 -13.08 24.49
N ALA A 31 20.32 -12.77 25.72
CA ALA A 31 20.65 -11.41 26.14
C ALA A 31 21.88 -10.84 25.40
N ALA A 32 22.86 -11.68 25.06
CA ALA A 32 24.03 -11.27 24.29
C ALA A 32 23.67 -10.96 22.83
N ILE A 33 22.75 -11.75 22.24
CA ILE A 33 22.23 -11.54 20.89
C ILE A 33 21.49 -10.20 20.82
N GLU A 34 20.56 -9.93 21.74
CA GLU A 34 19.82 -8.67 21.81
C GLU A 34 20.75 -7.46 21.98
N ARG A 35 21.75 -7.58 22.88
CA ARG A 35 22.74 -6.52 23.07
C ARG A 35 23.57 -6.27 21.81
N ASN A 36 24.02 -7.34 21.14
CA ASN A 36 24.77 -7.23 19.90
C ASN A 36 23.93 -6.59 18.79
N LEU A 37 22.64 -6.94 18.71
CA LEU A 37 21.70 -6.34 17.76
C LEU A 37 21.63 -4.83 17.93
N VAL A 38 21.39 -4.35 19.15
CA VAL A 38 21.34 -2.91 19.48
C VAL A 38 22.66 -2.22 19.14
N ASN A 39 23.80 -2.83 19.48
CA ASN A 39 25.12 -2.27 19.19
C ASN A 39 25.39 -2.15 17.68
N VAL A 40 25.03 -3.17 16.89
CA VAL A 40 25.23 -3.17 15.43
C VAL A 40 24.30 -2.17 14.75
N VAL A 41 23.04 -2.11 15.17
CA VAL A 41 22.02 -1.19 14.65
C VAL A 41 22.37 0.27 14.95
N GLY A 42 22.86 0.54 16.16
CA GLY A 42 23.26 1.88 16.61
C GLY A 42 24.63 2.34 16.08
N ASN A 43 25.37 1.49 15.34
CA ASN A 43 26.70 1.84 14.88
C ASN A 43 26.65 2.74 13.62
N PRO A 44 27.05 4.02 13.70
CA PRO A 44 26.99 4.96 12.58
C PRO A 44 27.96 4.61 11.43
N LYS A 45 28.96 3.75 11.68
CA LYS A 45 29.85 3.23 10.62
C LYS A 45 29.17 2.15 9.77
N LEU A 46 28.16 1.47 10.34
CA LEU A 46 27.41 0.42 9.65
C LEU A 46 26.11 0.97 9.07
N PHE A 47 25.42 1.83 9.79
CA PHE A 47 24.15 2.42 9.36
C PHE A 47 24.28 3.95 9.27
N ASN A 48 23.80 4.53 8.17
CA ASN A 48 23.71 5.99 8.05
C ASN A 48 22.64 6.58 8.99
N VAL A 49 21.57 5.82 9.27
CA VAL A 49 20.52 6.14 10.23
C VAL A 49 20.20 4.84 10.97
N ALA A 50 20.20 4.87 12.30
CA ALA A 50 19.89 3.70 13.11
C ALA A 50 18.41 3.31 12.91
N PRO A 51 18.11 2.13 12.31
CA PRO A 51 16.73 1.67 12.21
C PRO A 51 16.18 1.33 13.60
N ALA A 52 14.91 1.67 13.86
CA ALA A 52 14.23 1.18 15.05
C ALA A 52 14.10 -0.34 14.99
N VAL A 53 14.29 -1.00 16.14
CA VAL A 53 14.15 -2.45 16.29
C VAL A 53 13.52 -2.75 17.64
N GLU A 54 12.59 -3.71 17.66
CA GLU A 54 11.98 -4.23 18.88
C GLU A 54 12.23 -5.74 18.95
N THR A 55 12.62 -6.24 20.12
CA THR A 55 12.90 -7.66 20.31
C THR A 55 11.90 -8.28 21.27
N GLU A 56 11.39 -9.45 20.92
CA GLU A 56 10.50 -10.25 21.76
C GLU A 56 11.03 -11.69 21.82
N ARG A 57 11.05 -12.26 23.03
CA ARG A 57 11.40 -13.66 23.28
C ARG A 57 10.13 -14.51 23.27
N ILE A 58 10.09 -15.54 22.44
CA ILE A 58 8.94 -16.42 22.24
C ILE A 58 9.35 -17.85 22.62
N GLU A 59 8.58 -18.48 23.50
CA GLU A 59 8.72 -19.89 23.83
C GLU A 59 7.86 -20.73 22.88
N TYR A 60 8.46 -21.70 22.21
CA TYR A 60 7.76 -22.62 21.31
C TYR A 60 8.38 -24.02 21.40
N ASP A 61 7.57 -25.01 21.77
CA ASP A 61 8.01 -26.42 21.90
C ASP A 61 9.27 -26.60 22.78
N GLY A 62 9.33 -25.89 23.90
CA GLY A 62 10.47 -25.87 24.82
C GLY A 62 11.72 -25.13 24.31
N LYS A 63 11.68 -24.64 23.07
CA LYS A 63 12.74 -23.87 22.41
C LYS A 63 12.44 -22.38 22.50
N LEU A 64 13.51 -21.59 22.61
CA LEU A 64 13.43 -20.14 22.64
C LEU A 64 13.63 -19.58 21.24
N VAL A 65 12.76 -18.69 20.76
CA VAL A 65 12.89 -17.95 19.51
C VAL A 65 12.94 -16.46 19.84
N ILE A 66 13.76 -15.69 19.12
CA ILE A 66 13.77 -14.22 19.27
C ILE A 66 13.16 -13.61 18.01
N ARG A 67 12.02 -12.94 18.17
CA ARG A 67 11.43 -12.11 17.13
C ARG A 67 12.06 -10.72 17.18
N VAL A 68 12.66 -10.30 16.08
CA VAL A 68 13.12 -8.93 15.86
C VAL A 68 12.12 -8.26 14.93
N TRP A 69 11.31 -7.36 15.46
CA TRP A 69 10.41 -6.51 14.69
C TRP A 69 11.17 -5.27 14.20
N VAL A 70 11.10 -5.01 12.90
CA VAL A 70 11.70 -3.85 12.25
C VAL A 70 10.58 -3.07 11.56
N PRO A 71 10.14 -1.92 12.11
CA PRO A 71 9.16 -1.08 11.42
C PRO A 71 9.74 -0.45 10.16
N ALA A 72 8.85 -0.06 9.23
CA ALA A 72 9.21 0.82 8.12
C ALA A 72 9.64 2.17 8.70
N GLY A 73 10.80 2.67 8.26
CA GLY A 73 11.31 3.97 8.70
C GLY A 73 10.92 5.10 7.74
N PRO A 74 10.99 6.37 8.16
CA PRO A 74 10.74 7.52 7.29
C PRO A 74 11.96 7.92 6.43
N ALA A 75 13.17 7.51 6.82
CA ALA A 75 14.41 7.86 6.12
C ALA A 75 15.01 6.64 5.39
N VAL A 76 15.65 6.83 4.24
CA VAL A 76 16.35 5.72 3.54
C VAL A 76 17.56 5.27 4.36
N VAL A 77 17.58 3.99 4.70
CA VAL A 77 18.64 3.35 5.48
C VAL A 77 19.58 2.62 4.53
N SER A 78 20.87 2.73 4.78
CA SER A 78 21.94 1.98 4.13
C SER A 78 22.68 1.16 5.18
N PHE A 79 23.14 -0.01 4.79
CA PHE A 79 24.02 -0.85 5.59
C PHE A 79 25.36 -0.99 4.89
N LYS A 80 26.45 -0.58 5.56
CA LYS A 80 27.81 -0.49 5.01
C LYS A 80 27.83 0.27 3.68
N HIS A 81 27.16 1.42 3.64
CA HIS A 81 26.99 2.28 2.45
C HIS A 81 26.23 1.63 1.28
N VAL A 82 25.54 0.51 1.51
CA VAL A 82 24.71 -0.16 0.50
C VAL A 82 23.24 -0.05 0.88
N ILE A 83 22.42 0.42 -0.05
CA ILE A 83 20.97 0.49 0.10
C ILE A 83 20.37 -0.84 -0.40
N TYR A 84 19.48 -1.42 0.41
CA TYR A 84 18.74 -2.62 0.06
C TYR A 84 17.24 -2.33 0.00
N ASP A 85 16.54 -2.85 -1.00
CA ASP A 85 15.07 -2.91 -1.06
C ASP A 85 14.63 -4.36 -0.95
N ARG A 86 13.66 -4.65 -0.08
CA ARG A 86 13.09 -5.99 0.02
C ARG A 86 11.99 -6.17 -1.02
N VAL A 87 12.13 -7.16 -1.90
CA VAL A 87 11.13 -7.52 -2.91
C VAL A 87 10.80 -8.99 -2.74
N ALA A 88 9.57 -9.28 -2.32
CA ALA A 88 9.18 -10.59 -1.81
C ALA A 88 10.14 -11.02 -0.69
N ASP A 89 10.82 -12.16 -0.84
CA ASP A 89 11.73 -12.71 0.17
C ASP A 89 13.20 -12.38 -0.06
N VAL A 90 13.50 -11.59 -1.10
CA VAL A 90 14.88 -11.28 -1.50
C VAL A 90 15.25 -9.83 -1.19
N ASP A 91 16.43 -9.67 -0.58
CA ASP A 91 17.05 -8.37 -0.37
C ASP A 91 17.85 -7.95 -1.61
N ARG A 92 17.30 -7.01 -2.39
CA ARG A 92 17.95 -6.51 -3.61
C ARG A 92 18.80 -5.29 -3.30
N ARG A 93 20.08 -5.33 -3.69
CA ARG A 93 20.94 -4.15 -3.70
C ARG A 93 20.43 -3.14 -4.72
N ILE A 94 20.25 -1.90 -4.29
CA ILE A 94 19.86 -0.78 -5.14
C ILE A 94 21.09 0.07 -5.43
N THR A 95 21.40 0.24 -6.71
CA THR A 95 22.52 1.07 -7.20
C THR A 95 22.07 2.17 -8.14
N SER A 96 20.87 2.07 -8.74
CA SER A 96 20.35 3.08 -9.65
C SER A 96 19.91 4.32 -8.89
N GLU A 97 20.41 5.48 -9.28
CA GLU A 97 20.03 6.78 -8.72
C GLU A 97 18.52 7.02 -8.80
N THR A 98 17.89 6.63 -9.91
CA THR A 98 16.43 6.72 -10.07
C THR A 98 15.66 5.89 -9.05
N GLN A 99 16.13 4.67 -8.74
CA GLN A 99 15.51 3.80 -7.75
C GLN A 99 15.73 4.33 -6.33
N ILE A 100 16.90 4.90 -6.05
CA ILE A 100 17.21 5.58 -4.78
C ILE A 100 16.29 6.79 -4.60
N ALA A 101 16.15 7.64 -5.61
CA ALA A 101 15.26 8.80 -5.59
C ALA A 101 13.79 8.39 -5.37
N GLN A 102 13.32 7.35 -6.07
CA GLN A 102 11.98 6.79 -5.85
C GLN A 102 11.80 6.26 -4.43
N MET A 103 12.83 5.65 -3.85
CA MET A 103 12.78 5.18 -2.46
C MET A 103 12.69 6.35 -1.48
N HIS A 104 13.45 7.43 -1.67
CA HIS A 104 13.34 8.64 -0.86
C HIS A 104 11.93 9.23 -0.92
N ILE A 105 11.37 9.38 -2.12
CA ILE A 105 9.99 9.87 -2.30
C ILE A 105 8.99 8.97 -1.57
N ARG A 106 9.14 7.64 -1.68
CA ARG A 106 8.26 6.69 -0.99
C ARG A 106 8.34 6.82 0.54
N LYS A 107 9.54 6.92 1.10
CA LYS A 107 9.74 6.98 2.56
C LYS A 107 9.38 8.35 3.15
N GLN A 108 9.54 9.43 2.39
CA GLN A 108 9.04 10.77 2.75
C GLN A 108 7.51 10.82 2.75
N ASN A 109 6.85 10.10 1.84
CA ASN A 109 5.39 10.05 1.75
C ASN A 109 4.77 9.01 2.71
N HIS A 110 5.27 8.86 3.93
CA HIS A 110 4.71 7.91 4.93
C HIS A 110 3.23 8.23 5.27
N PHE A 111 2.71 9.39 4.87
CA PHE A 111 1.28 9.71 4.83
C PHE A 111 0.89 10.28 3.47
N SER A 112 1.20 9.55 2.40
CA SER A 112 0.88 9.96 1.02
C SER A 112 -0.59 10.37 0.86
N GLU A 113 -1.47 9.69 1.60
CA GLU A 113 -2.91 9.91 1.69
C GLU A 113 -3.28 11.28 2.27
N GLN A 114 -2.48 11.82 3.20
CA GLN A 114 -2.68 13.13 3.82
C GLN A 114 -2.03 14.28 3.05
N ARG A 115 -1.33 13.99 1.94
CA ARG A 115 -0.77 15.03 1.08
C ARG A 115 -1.87 15.95 0.55
N VAL A 116 -1.80 17.23 0.92
CA VAL A 116 -2.76 18.27 0.51
C VAL A 116 -2.49 18.72 -0.93
N TYR A 117 -3.56 18.96 -1.70
CA TYR A 117 -3.52 19.52 -3.05
C TYR A 117 -4.29 20.86 -3.08
N ARG A 118 -3.55 21.96 -2.92
CA ARG A 118 -4.10 23.33 -2.81
C ARG A 118 -5.06 23.76 -3.93
N TYR A 119 -4.89 23.22 -5.14
CA TYR A 119 -5.63 23.66 -6.32
C TYR A 119 -6.87 22.81 -6.63
N LEU A 120 -7.12 21.75 -5.86
CA LEU A 120 -8.33 20.95 -6.02
C LEU A 120 -9.54 21.70 -5.49
N LYS A 121 -10.62 21.68 -6.28
CA LYS A 121 -11.89 22.34 -5.97
C LYS A 121 -12.98 21.28 -5.74
N PRO A 122 -14.07 21.60 -5.04
CA PRO A 122 -15.22 20.69 -4.91
C PRO A 122 -15.73 20.15 -6.27
N SER A 123 -15.60 20.94 -7.34
CA SER A 123 -15.95 20.53 -8.71
C SER A 123 -15.12 19.37 -9.27
N ASP A 124 -13.96 19.06 -8.68
CA ASP A 124 -13.09 17.96 -9.10
C ASP A 124 -13.52 16.61 -8.51
N PHE A 125 -14.51 16.62 -7.61
CA PHE A 125 -15.01 15.45 -6.90
C PHE A 125 -16.44 15.09 -7.32
N ARG A 126 -16.84 13.88 -6.94
CA ARG A 126 -18.15 13.27 -7.12
C ARG A 126 -18.96 13.41 -5.84
N PHE A 127 -19.25 14.65 -5.45
CA PHE A 127 -20.04 14.95 -4.25
C PHE A 127 -21.49 14.43 -4.37
N ASP A 128 -21.95 14.13 -5.59
CA ASP A 128 -23.19 13.39 -5.84
C ASP A 128 -23.24 12.01 -5.16
N LEU A 129 -22.09 11.46 -4.74
CA LEU A 129 -22.01 10.20 -3.99
C LEU A 129 -22.17 10.38 -2.47
N LEU A 130 -22.02 11.60 -1.94
CA LEU A 130 -22.10 11.86 -0.49
C LEU A 130 -23.44 11.45 0.12
N PRO A 131 -24.62 11.67 -0.51
CA PRO A 131 -25.88 11.18 0.04
C PRO A 131 -25.90 9.66 0.26
N ARG A 132 -25.26 8.90 -0.64
CA ARG A 132 -25.13 7.45 -0.48
C ARG A 132 -24.18 7.08 0.65
N VAL A 133 -23.07 7.81 0.80
CA VAL A 133 -22.11 7.61 1.92
C VAL A 133 -22.79 7.83 3.26
N ARG A 134 -23.56 8.93 3.41
CA ARG A 134 -24.33 9.24 4.62
C ARG A 134 -25.30 8.13 4.99
N LYS A 135 -26.06 7.63 4.01
CA LYS A 135 -26.99 6.51 4.20
C LYS A 135 -26.28 5.23 4.68
N LEU A 136 -25.14 4.89 4.09
CA LEU A 136 -24.36 3.72 4.48
C LEU A 136 -23.80 3.86 5.91
N ALA A 137 -23.33 5.05 6.29
CA ALA A 137 -22.85 5.32 7.63
C ALA A 137 -23.95 5.20 8.68
N ALA A 138 -25.13 5.80 8.43
CA ALA A 138 -26.28 5.73 9.33
C ALA A 138 -26.82 4.30 9.49
N LEU A 139 -26.76 3.47 8.44
CA LEU A 139 -27.14 2.06 8.50
C LEU A 139 -26.15 1.23 9.33
N LYS A 140 -24.86 1.54 9.23
CA LYS A 140 -23.80 0.83 9.97
C LYS A 140 -23.81 1.20 11.45
N THR A 141 -24.01 2.47 11.74
CA THR A 141 -24.04 3.02 13.10
C THR A 141 -25.25 3.95 13.23
N PRO A 142 -26.32 3.53 13.92
CA PRO A 142 -27.47 4.39 14.18
C PRO A 142 -27.04 5.69 14.87
N GLY A 143 -27.53 6.83 14.39
CA GLY A 143 -27.14 8.15 14.92
C GLY A 143 -25.76 8.64 14.48
N HIS A 144 -25.21 8.12 13.38
CA HIS A 144 -23.91 8.58 12.87
C HIS A 144 -23.94 10.10 12.56
N PRO A 145 -22.96 10.90 13.03
CA PRO A 145 -22.95 12.36 12.87
C PRO A 145 -23.05 12.85 11.42
N TRP A 146 -22.52 12.07 10.47
CA TRP A 146 -22.62 12.36 9.02
C TRP A 146 -24.05 12.46 8.49
N ALA A 147 -25.08 12.02 9.21
CA ALA A 147 -26.45 12.22 8.77
C ALA A 147 -26.83 13.70 8.68
N GLU A 148 -26.33 14.51 9.63
CA GLU A 148 -26.75 15.91 9.82
C GLU A 148 -25.71 16.94 9.32
N MET A 149 -24.47 16.50 9.05
CA MET A 149 -23.39 17.38 8.58
C MET A 149 -23.62 17.89 7.15
N ASP A 150 -23.12 19.08 6.82
CA ASP A 150 -23.00 19.50 5.43
C ASP A 150 -21.89 18.73 4.68
N ASP A 151 -21.76 18.92 3.37
CA ASP A 151 -20.79 18.19 2.55
C ASP A 151 -19.34 18.48 2.97
N MET A 152 -19.00 19.72 3.30
CA MET A 152 -17.65 20.09 3.69
C MET A 152 -17.33 19.69 5.14
N GLU A 153 -18.31 19.75 6.04
CA GLU A 153 -18.21 19.20 7.39
C GLU A 153 -17.96 17.70 7.37
N LEU A 154 -18.67 16.96 6.50
CA LEU A 154 -18.40 15.55 6.29
C LEU A 154 -16.96 15.36 5.82
N MET A 155 -16.52 16.09 4.80
CA MET A 155 -15.15 15.97 4.27
C MET A 155 -14.08 16.27 5.31
N ARG A 156 -14.27 17.26 6.19
CA ARG A 156 -13.36 17.54 7.31
C ARG A 156 -13.39 16.45 8.37
N SER A 157 -14.58 16.01 8.78
CA SER A 157 -14.74 14.96 9.80
C SER A 157 -14.18 13.60 9.35
N ALA A 158 -14.17 13.35 8.05
CA ALA A 158 -13.61 12.15 7.42
C ALA A 158 -12.10 12.26 7.14
N ASP A 159 -11.44 13.35 7.56
CA ASP A 159 -10.03 13.66 7.29
C ASP A 159 -9.70 13.65 5.78
N LEU A 160 -10.62 14.17 4.95
CA LEU A 160 -10.46 14.30 3.49
C LEU A 160 -10.15 15.75 3.06
N TYR A 161 -10.37 16.70 3.95
CA TYR A 161 -10.05 18.12 3.75
C TYR A 161 -9.51 18.68 5.07
N GLY A 162 -8.34 19.31 5.03
CA GLY A 162 -7.69 19.82 6.24
C GLY A 162 -6.50 20.72 5.97
N VAL A 163 -5.82 21.12 7.04
CA VAL A 163 -4.61 21.95 7.02
C VAL A 163 -3.42 21.07 7.34
N ASN A 164 -2.40 21.09 6.48
CA ASN A 164 -1.08 20.60 6.81
C ASN A 164 -0.38 21.66 7.66
N TYR A 165 -0.26 21.43 8.96
CA TYR A 165 0.30 22.40 9.91
C TYR A 165 1.81 22.64 9.73
N ASP A 166 2.55 21.70 9.14
CA ASP A 166 3.98 21.87 8.87
C ASP A 166 4.24 22.89 7.75
N THR A 167 3.32 22.94 6.78
CA THR A 167 3.47 23.76 5.55
C THR A 167 2.49 24.92 5.47
N GLY A 168 1.46 24.94 6.32
CA GLY A 168 0.34 25.88 6.29
C GLY A 168 -0.62 25.65 5.12
N GLU A 169 -0.50 24.56 4.36
CA GLU A 169 -1.36 24.30 3.20
C GLU A 169 -2.72 23.76 3.61
N GLU A 170 -3.79 24.39 3.15
CA GLU A 170 -5.17 23.91 3.31
C GLU A 170 -5.71 23.34 1.99
N GLY A 171 -6.42 22.22 2.07
CA GLY A 171 -7.14 21.68 0.91
C GLY A 171 -7.53 20.21 1.04
N PHE A 172 -8.00 19.66 -0.09
CA PHE A 172 -8.29 18.23 -0.21
C PHE A 172 -7.00 17.42 -0.28
N ASN A 173 -6.97 16.29 0.40
CA ASN A 173 -5.82 15.40 0.39
C ASN A 173 -5.92 14.28 -0.65
N LEU A 174 -4.87 13.48 -0.80
CA LEU A 174 -4.86 12.35 -1.74
C LEU A 174 -5.98 11.35 -1.44
N ALA A 175 -6.33 11.10 -0.17
CA ALA A 175 -7.44 10.21 0.18
C ALA A 175 -8.76 10.70 -0.42
N ALA A 176 -9.04 12.00 -0.35
CA ALA A 176 -10.22 12.60 -0.99
C ALA A 176 -10.26 12.33 -2.49
N VAL A 177 -9.11 12.47 -3.17
CA VAL A 177 -8.98 12.20 -4.61
C VAL A 177 -9.26 10.74 -4.91
N MET A 178 -8.71 9.82 -4.12
CA MET A 178 -8.86 8.38 -4.36
C MET A 178 -10.30 7.90 -4.12
N LEU A 179 -10.99 8.45 -3.12
CA LEU A 179 -12.34 8.03 -2.77
C LEU A 179 -13.44 8.71 -3.61
N LEU A 180 -13.33 10.02 -3.79
CA LEU A 180 -14.40 10.84 -4.37
C LEU A 180 -13.97 11.58 -5.64
N GLY A 181 -12.70 11.54 -6.05
CA GLY A 181 -12.24 12.21 -7.26
C GLY A 181 -12.96 11.75 -8.52
N LYS A 182 -13.08 12.65 -9.51
CA LYS A 182 -13.44 12.28 -10.87
C LYS A 182 -12.31 11.46 -11.51
N ASP A 183 -12.68 10.56 -12.42
CA ASP A 183 -11.71 9.59 -12.99
C ASP A 183 -10.55 10.30 -13.72
N GLU A 184 -10.80 11.46 -14.32
CA GLU A 184 -9.78 12.29 -14.97
C GLU A 184 -8.81 12.93 -13.98
N VAL A 185 -9.30 13.33 -12.80
CA VAL A 185 -8.51 13.93 -11.72
C VAL A 185 -7.61 12.85 -11.09
N ILE A 186 -8.19 11.68 -10.79
CA ILE A 186 -7.46 10.52 -10.28
C ILE A 186 -6.34 10.13 -11.26
N SER A 187 -6.64 10.05 -12.56
CA SER A 187 -5.64 9.66 -13.57
C SER A 187 -4.48 10.66 -13.71
N ARG A 188 -4.68 11.93 -13.36
CA ARG A 188 -3.64 12.97 -13.40
C ARG A 188 -2.81 13.00 -12.13
N ILE A 189 -3.46 12.92 -10.97
CA ILE A 189 -2.82 13.02 -9.66
C ILE A 189 -2.12 11.71 -9.27
N ALA A 190 -2.75 10.58 -9.58
CA ALA A 190 -2.34 9.26 -9.15
C ALA A 190 -2.13 8.32 -10.36
N PRO A 191 -1.26 8.66 -11.33
CA PRO A 191 -1.13 7.89 -12.59
C PRO A 191 -0.59 6.46 -12.38
N ALA A 192 0.11 6.21 -11.27
CA ALA A 192 0.59 4.90 -10.86
C ALA A 192 -0.54 4.00 -10.32
N TYR A 193 -1.64 4.59 -9.83
CA TYR A 193 -2.80 3.88 -9.29
C TYR A 193 -3.77 3.53 -10.42
N LYS A 194 -3.33 2.65 -11.33
CA LYS A 194 -4.19 2.05 -12.35
C LYS A 194 -4.71 0.72 -11.83
N THR A 195 -6.03 0.60 -11.75
CA THR A 195 -6.68 -0.67 -11.46
C THR A 195 -6.73 -1.50 -12.74
N ASP A 196 -5.86 -2.51 -12.81
CA ASP A 196 -5.94 -3.54 -13.83
C ASP A 196 -7.05 -4.52 -13.44
N VAL A 197 -8.10 -4.59 -14.25
CA VAL A 197 -9.14 -5.61 -14.11
C VAL A 197 -8.71 -6.80 -14.96
N ILE A 198 -8.44 -7.91 -14.29
CA ILE A 198 -8.04 -9.18 -14.91
C ILE A 198 -9.21 -10.14 -14.79
N VAL A 199 -9.64 -10.71 -15.90
CA VAL A 199 -10.64 -11.79 -15.93
C VAL A 199 -9.90 -13.09 -16.22
N ARG A 200 -10.08 -14.09 -15.35
CA ARG A 200 -9.61 -15.46 -15.55
C ARG A 200 -10.83 -16.37 -15.47
N ARG A 201 -11.16 -17.05 -16.57
CA ARG A 201 -12.40 -17.84 -16.66
C ARG A 201 -12.12 -19.31 -16.99
N GLU A 202 -11.15 -19.60 -17.84
CA GLU A 202 -10.83 -20.96 -18.25
C GLU A 202 -9.41 -21.40 -17.85
N ASN A 203 -8.43 -20.49 -17.91
CA ASN A 203 -7.05 -20.78 -17.55
C ASN A 203 -6.63 -19.98 -16.31
N LEU A 204 -6.21 -20.64 -15.23
CA LEU A 204 -5.82 -19.97 -13.99
C LEU A 204 -4.38 -19.42 -14.05
N ASP A 205 -3.55 -19.96 -14.96
CA ASP A 205 -2.14 -19.60 -15.13
C ASP A 205 -1.93 -18.42 -16.10
N ARG A 206 -2.91 -18.11 -16.96
CA ARG A 206 -2.84 -17.02 -17.95
C ARG A 206 -4.14 -16.21 -17.96
N TYR A 207 -4.06 -14.89 -18.17
CA TYR A 207 -5.24 -14.03 -18.22
C TYR A 207 -5.94 -14.12 -19.58
N ASP A 208 -7.24 -14.40 -19.57
CA ASP A 208 -8.07 -14.51 -20.79
C ASP A 208 -8.35 -13.12 -21.41
N ASP A 209 -8.44 -12.08 -20.56
CA ASP A 209 -8.54 -10.69 -20.99
C ASP A 209 -7.91 -9.75 -19.96
N ARG A 210 -7.27 -8.67 -20.41
CA ARG A 210 -6.67 -7.63 -19.56
C ARG A 210 -7.20 -6.28 -19.98
N ARG A 211 -8.03 -5.68 -19.12
CA ARG A 211 -8.52 -4.32 -19.33
C ARG A 211 -7.89 -3.35 -18.34
N ARG A 212 -7.18 -2.35 -18.87
CA ARG A 212 -6.74 -1.20 -18.09
C ARG A 212 -7.92 -0.26 -17.87
N VAL A 213 -8.45 -0.19 -16.65
CA VAL A 213 -9.49 0.77 -16.30
C VAL A 213 -8.81 2.08 -15.87
N ARG A 214 -9.25 3.20 -16.46
CA ARG A 214 -8.84 4.53 -16.00
C ARG A 214 -9.74 4.90 -14.82
N GLY A 215 -9.18 4.90 -13.62
CA GLY A 215 -9.90 5.14 -12.36
C GLY A 215 -10.03 3.88 -11.49
N ILE A 216 -10.33 4.08 -10.21
CA ILE A 216 -10.34 3.03 -9.17
C ILE A 216 -11.67 2.26 -9.16
N ARG A 217 -12.69 2.78 -9.85
CA ARG A 217 -14.05 2.21 -9.84
C ARG A 217 -14.26 1.33 -11.07
N PRO A 218 -14.48 0.01 -10.90
CA PRO A 218 -14.94 -0.81 -12.01
C PRO A 218 -16.33 -0.34 -12.42
N ARG A 219 -16.50 0.11 -13.68
CA ARG A 219 -17.83 0.26 -14.27
C ARG A 219 -18.45 -1.14 -14.32
N ALA A 220 -19.47 -1.37 -13.49
CA ALA A 220 -20.25 -2.60 -13.54
C ALA A 220 -20.76 -2.82 -14.98
N LEU A 221 -20.46 -3.99 -15.54
CA LEU A 221 -20.89 -4.43 -16.87
C LEU A 221 -22.40 -4.74 -16.83
N GLY A 222 -23.24 -3.71 -16.86
CA GLY A 222 -24.67 -3.80 -17.08
C GLY A 222 -25.00 -3.38 -18.51
N GLY A 223 -24.87 -4.29 -19.47
CA GLY A 223 -25.21 -4.02 -20.86
C GLY A 223 -25.31 -5.29 -21.68
N ARG A 224 -26.46 -5.98 -21.60
CA ARG A 224 -26.82 -7.06 -22.53
C ARG A 224 -26.81 -6.50 -23.95
N ARG A 225 -25.79 -6.81 -24.75
CA ARG A 225 -25.85 -6.64 -26.21
C ARG A 225 -26.49 -7.89 -26.80
N HIS A 226 -27.73 -7.76 -27.27
CA HIS A 226 -28.35 -8.73 -28.15
C HIS A 226 -27.55 -8.84 -29.45
N HIS A 227 -26.80 -9.93 -29.62
CA HIS A 227 -26.31 -10.31 -30.93
C HIS A 227 -27.46 -10.92 -31.73
N ARG A 228 -28.01 -10.13 -32.66
CA ARG A 228 -28.77 -10.66 -33.81
C ARG A 228 -27.82 -11.52 -34.63
N ARG A 229 -28.01 -12.84 -34.61
CA ARG A 229 -27.42 -13.76 -35.59
C ARG A 229 -28.10 -13.50 -36.93
N ARG A 230 -27.36 -13.01 -37.93
CA ARG A 230 -27.68 -13.26 -39.34
C ARG A 230 -26.69 -14.30 -39.84
N SER A 231 -27.19 -15.52 -39.93
CA SER A 231 -26.56 -16.67 -40.57
C SER A 231 -26.91 -16.64 -42.06
N THR A 232 -25.91 -16.42 -42.91
CA THR A 232 -25.95 -16.82 -44.33
C THR A 232 -24.57 -17.35 -44.69
N CYS A 233 -24.40 -18.66 -44.58
CA CYS A 233 -23.31 -19.41 -45.20
C CYS A 233 -23.95 -20.35 -46.21
N SER A 234 -23.92 -19.99 -47.50
CA SER A 234 -24.33 -20.90 -48.56
C SER A 234 -23.17 -21.85 -48.87
N ARG A 235 -23.36 -23.14 -48.57
CA ARG A 235 -22.56 -24.22 -49.16
C ARG A 235 -22.91 -24.32 -50.64
N ARG A 236 -21.89 -24.30 -51.51
CA ARG A 236 -21.95 -24.88 -52.85
C ARG A 236 -21.12 -26.15 -52.81
N ASP A 237 -21.78 -27.30 -52.88
CA ASP A 237 -21.16 -28.54 -53.33
C ASP A 237 -21.62 -28.81 -54.77
N ARG A 238 -20.69 -29.32 -55.57
CA ARG A 238 -20.83 -29.64 -56.99
C ARG A 238 -21.66 -30.91 -57.17
N THR A 239 -22.52 -30.90 -58.17
CA THR A 239 -22.60 -31.96 -59.20
C THR A 239 -22.56 -31.27 -60.54
#